data_AF-A0A6J8C2V2-F1
#
_entry.id   AF-A0A6J8C2V2-F1
#
_cell.length_a   1.000
_cell.length_b   1.000
_cell.length_c   1.000
_cell.angle_alpha   90.00
_cell.angle_beta   90.00
_cell.angle_gamma   90.00
#
_symmetry.space_group_name_H-M   'P 1'
#
loop_
_entity.id
_entity.type
_entity.pdbx_description
1 polymer ?
#
loop_
_entity_poly.entity_id
_entity_poly.type
_entity_poly.pdbx_seq_one_letter_code
_entity_poly.pdbx_strand_id
1 'polypeptide(L)'
;MGSRVKWDGQFSRAFDEQQGVRQGGILSPTMYKIYINPLLDWYQNKHFGFRIGTIHAASPACADDIVLLAEDAISLQTMLNLQETLANKDRYLISETKINFGNIVRNNDIEKEICIRQLILNDITSRSWFIYVNDILSLYDFESIFDVLNSIPNRESWKNYVKKRIETVWRQKIMIMAERKSTLRLLHPMSMNCGTVHNIWANTGLDSISIMKANVKARLLTGVYTLKSAVVDLIRIKKSSLLKQVNAIESDFRYVKSTSSNINTDYLTHGENRGHLKRNGICLTP
;
A
#
# COMPACT_ATOMS: atom_id res chain seq x y z
N MET A 1 46.05 -12.01 27.94
CA MET A 1 44.98 -11.21 28.61
C MET A 1 43.85 -12.18 28.85
N GLY A 2 43.61 -12.60 30.10
CA GLY A 2 42.57 -13.58 30.42
C GLY A 2 41.19 -12.94 30.60
N SER A 3 40.15 -13.65 30.18
CA SER A 3 38.75 -13.27 30.33
C SER A 3 38.23 -13.60 31.74
N ARG A 4 37.18 -12.90 32.18
CA ARG A 4 36.56 -13.03 33.51
C ARG A 4 35.05 -12.84 33.42
N VAL A 5 34.30 -13.56 34.26
CA VAL A 5 32.86 -13.40 34.42
C VAL A 5 32.59 -12.41 35.56
N LYS A 6 31.67 -11.46 35.35
CA LYS A 6 31.19 -10.56 36.40
C LYS A 6 29.82 -11.06 36.89
N TRP A 7 29.71 -11.37 38.18
CA TRP A 7 28.45 -11.78 38.82
C TRP A 7 28.34 -11.08 40.17
N ASP A 8 27.20 -10.42 40.42
CA ASP A 8 26.92 -9.68 41.66
C ASP A 8 28.05 -8.72 42.10
N GLY A 9 28.57 -7.94 41.15
CA GLY A 9 29.66 -6.99 41.39
C GLY A 9 31.06 -7.61 41.58
N GLN A 10 31.16 -8.93 41.75
CA GLN A 10 32.40 -9.68 41.90
C GLN A 10 32.89 -10.22 40.55
N PHE A 11 34.20 -10.39 40.40
CA PHE A 11 34.81 -11.02 39.21
C PHE A 11 35.29 -12.44 39.53
N SER A 12 35.10 -13.35 38.58
CA SER A 12 35.69 -14.68 38.64
C SER A 12 37.22 -14.63 38.51
N ARG A 13 37.87 -15.78 38.80
CA ARG A 13 39.25 -16.02 38.34
C ARG A 13 39.37 -15.81 36.83
N ALA A 14 40.53 -15.35 36.39
CA ALA A 14 40.83 -15.22 34.97
C ALA A 14 41.03 -16.59 34.32
N PHE A 15 40.55 -16.74 33.09
CA PHE A 15 40.75 -17.92 32.26
C PHE A 15 41.03 -17.50 30.82
N ASP A 16 41.75 -18.32 30.08
CA ASP A 16 42.02 -18.08 28.67
C ASP A 16 40.89 -18.66 27.81
N GLU A 17 40.33 -17.83 26.94
CA GLU A 17 39.32 -18.22 25.95
C GLU A 17 40.03 -18.77 24.71
N GLN A 18 40.00 -20.08 24.54
CA GLN A 18 40.60 -20.77 23.38
C GLN A 18 39.67 -20.80 22.17
N GLN A 19 38.35 -20.71 22.39
CA GLN A 19 37.33 -20.80 21.35
C GLN A 19 36.11 -19.94 21.72
N GLY A 20 35.54 -19.27 20.73
CA GLY A 20 34.33 -18.43 20.88
C GLY A 20 34.58 -16.95 20.62
N VAL A 21 33.49 -16.19 20.54
CA VAL A 21 33.52 -14.73 20.45
C VAL A 21 32.91 -14.15 21.72
N ARG A 22 33.42 -13.00 22.16
CA ARG A 22 32.97 -12.35 23.40
C ARG A 22 31.48 -12.00 23.34
N GLN A 23 30.69 -12.44 24.32
CA GLN A 23 29.29 -12.05 24.42
C GLN A 23 29.17 -10.54 24.69
N GLY A 24 28.28 -9.86 23.97
CA GLY A 24 28.13 -8.40 24.04
C GLY A 24 29.22 -7.60 23.30
N GLY A 25 30.13 -8.28 22.59
CA GLY A 25 31.04 -7.61 21.66
C GLY A 25 30.30 -7.08 20.43
N ILE A 26 30.62 -5.85 20.01
CA ILE A 26 29.98 -5.19 18.85
C ILE A 26 30.16 -6.00 17.56
N LEU A 27 31.31 -6.68 17.41
CA LEU A 27 31.63 -7.49 16.23
C LEU A 27 31.17 -8.94 16.32
N SER A 28 30.77 -9.40 17.51
CA SER A 28 30.41 -10.81 17.74
C SER A 28 29.25 -11.28 16.85
N PRO A 29 28.17 -10.51 16.64
CA PRO A 29 27.10 -10.92 15.73
C PRO A 29 27.55 -11.05 14.27
N THR A 30 28.46 -10.19 13.80
CA THR A 30 28.98 -10.24 12.44
C THR A 30 29.88 -11.44 12.23
N MET A 31 30.78 -11.72 13.19
CA MET A 31 31.64 -12.90 13.15
C MET A 31 30.83 -14.20 13.17
N TYR A 32 29.77 -14.25 13.96
CA TYR A 32 28.85 -15.39 13.99
C TYR A 32 28.18 -15.63 12.63
N LYS A 33 27.68 -14.56 11.97
CA LYS A 33 27.08 -14.67 10.63
C LYS A 33 28.06 -15.22 9.59
N ILE A 34 29.31 -14.76 9.61
CA ILE A 34 30.35 -15.27 8.70
C ILE A 34 30.61 -16.76 8.96
N TYR A 35 30.62 -17.16 10.22
CA TYR A 35 30.85 -18.55 10.61
C TYR A 35 29.71 -19.50 10.20
N ILE A 36 28.43 -19.09 10.33
CA ILE A 36 27.28 -19.95 10.00
C ILE A 36 26.93 -19.96 8.51
N ASN A 37 27.30 -18.94 7.73
CA ASN A 37 26.94 -18.83 6.31
C ASN A 37 27.27 -20.06 5.45
N PRO A 38 28.44 -20.71 5.57
CA PRO A 38 28.75 -21.91 4.79
C PRO A 38 27.72 -23.03 4.97
N LEU A 39 27.15 -23.19 6.18
CA LEU A 39 26.08 -24.17 6.44
C LEU A 39 24.83 -23.85 5.61
N LEU A 40 24.43 -22.58 5.57
CA LEU A 40 23.25 -22.12 4.83
C LEU A 40 23.46 -22.20 3.30
N ASP A 41 24.66 -21.85 2.83
CA ASP A 41 25.04 -21.96 1.42
C ASP A 41 24.97 -23.41 0.93
N TRP A 42 25.36 -24.37 1.77
CA TRP A 42 25.27 -25.80 1.45
C TRP A 42 23.83 -26.28 1.27
N TYR A 43 22.90 -25.84 2.13
CA TYR A 43 21.47 -26.17 1.96
C TYR A 43 20.91 -25.61 0.66
N GLN A 44 21.29 -24.38 0.31
CA GLN A 44 20.81 -23.72 -0.91
C GLN A 44 21.35 -24.39 -2.19
N ASN A 45 22.64 -24.75 -2.20
CA ASN A 45 23.33 -25.29 -3.38
C ASN A 45 22.94 -26.74 -3.72
N LYS A 46 22.46 -27.52 -2.75
CA LYS A 46 22.10 -28.93 -2.97
C LYS A 46 20.62 -29.14 -3.34
N HIS A 47 19.82 -28.07 -3.41
CA HIS A 47 18.39 -28.12 -3.70
C HIS A 47 17.56 -29.04 -2.77
N PHE A 48 18.08 -29.35 -1.58
CA PHE A 48 17.34 -30.12 -0.57
C PHE A 48 16.46 -29.21 0.29
N GLY A 49 15.41 -29.81 0.87
CA GLY A 49 14.53 -29.15 1.82
C GLY A 49 13.28 -28.53 1.18
N PHE A 50 12.82 -27.41 1.74
CA PHE A 50 11.52 -26.81 1.42
C PHE A 50 11.63 -25.58 0.50
N ARG A 51 10.66 -25.43 -0.42
CA ARG A 51 10.58 -24.28 -1.34
C ARG A 51 9.18 -23.67 -1.34
N ILE A 52 9.13 -22.35 -1.45
CA ILE A 52 7.90 -21.58 -1.66
C ILE A 52 7.95 -21.03 -3.09
N GLY A 53 7.33 -21.75 -4.03
CA GLY A 53 7.44 -21.43 -5.45
C GLY A 53 8.89 -21.55 -5.93
N THR A 54 9.49 -20.44 -6.35
CA THR A 54 10.91 -20.39 -6.78
C THR A 54 11.88 -20.06 -5.64
N ILE A 55 11.38 -19.72 -4.45
CA ILE A 55 12.20 -19.30 -3.31
C ILE A 55 12.59 -20.54 -2.50
N HIS A 56 13.89 -20.73 -2.24
CA HIS A 56 14.37 -21.74 -1.32
C HIS A 56 14.24 -21.23 0.12
N ALA A 57 13.51 -21.98 0.94
CA ALA A 57 13.16 -21.60 2.31
C ALA A 57 13.41 -22.75 3.29
N ALA A 58 14.41 -23.59 3.01
CA ALA A 58 14.67 -24.81 3.77
C ALA A 58 15.29 -24.57 5.15
N SER A 59 15.99 -23.45 5.35
CA SER A 59 16.77 -23.21 6.56
C SER A 59 16.69 -21.76 7.05
N PRO A 60 15.51 -21.23 7.43
CA PRO A 60 15.43 -19.93 8.07
C PRO A 60 16.19 -19.96 9.41
N ALA A 61 17.10 -19.01 9.58
CA ALA A 61 18.01 -18.92 10.72
C ALA A 61 17.95 -17.53 11.35
N CYS A 62 17.99 -17.50 12.68
CA CYS A 62 18.09 -16.28 13.48
C CYS A 62 19.09 -16.51 14.61
N ALA A 63 20.29 -15.95 14.48
CA ALA A 63 21.41 -16.26 15.37
C ALA A 63 21.63 -17.79 15.44
N ASP A 64 21.67 -18.36 16.64
CA ASP A 64 21.85 -19.80 16.89
C ASP A 64 20.59 -20.65 16.67
N ASP A 65 19.42 -20.02 16.53
CA ASP A 65 18.20 -20.73 16.19
C ASP A 65 18.12 -20.98 14.68
N ILE A 66 18.10 -22.26 14.29
CA ILE A 66 17.94 -22.70 12.89
C ILE A 66 16.75 -23.65 12.83
N VAL A 67 15.83 -23.37 11.91
CA VAL A 67 14.72 -24.28 11.60
C VAL A 67 15.04 -24.99 10.30
N LEU A 68 14.92 -26.32 10.27
CA LEU A 68 15.02 -27.11 9.04
C LEU A 68 13.62 -27.46 8.55
N LEU A 69 13.34 -27.12 7.29
CA LEU A 69 12.08 -27.40 6.61
C LEU A 69 12.35 -28.30 5.41
N ALA A 70 11.55 -29.36 5.29
CA ALA A 70 11.57 -30.29 4.16
C ALA A 70 10.14 -30.73 3.80
N GLU A 71 9.94 -31.12 2.55
CA GLU A 71 8.65 -31.63 2.06
C GLU A 71 8.39 -33.09 2.50
N ASP A 72 9.46 -33.83 2.79
CA ASP A 72 9.41 -35.23 3.16
C ASP A 72 10.45 -35.58 4.24
N ALA A 73 10.22 -36.70 4.93
CA ALA A 73 11.05 -37.15 6.05
C ALA A 73 12.47 -37.56 5.64
N ILE A 74 12.67 -38.06 4.40
CA ILE A 74 13.97 -38.50 3.90
C ILE A 74 14.86 -37.28 3.67
N SER A 75 14.30 -36.23 3.05
CA SER A 75 14.95 -34.95 2.88
C SER A 75 15.32 -34.31 4.22
N LEU A 76 14.41 -34.33 5.21
CA LEU A 76 14.70 -33.81 6.55
C LEU A 76 15.85 -34.57 7.22
N GLN A 77 15.82 -35.91 7.17
CA GLN A 77 16.88 -36.73 7.74
C GLN A 77 18.23 -36.48 7.06
N THR A 78 18.23 -36.27 5.74
CA THR A 78 19.43 -35.91 4.98
C THR A 78 20.01 -34.58 5.46
N MET A 79 19.15 -33.57 5.71
CA MET A 79 19.59 -32.28 6.23
C MET A 79 20.16 -32.39 7.66
N LEU A 80 19.60 -33.26 8.50
CA LEU A 80 20.10 -33.53 9.85
C LEU A 80 21.47 -34.21 9.84
N ASN A 81 21.64 -35.27 9.04
CA ASN A 81 22.91 -35.98 8.90
C ASN A 81 24.02 -35.04 8.39
N LEU A 82 23.66 -34.11 7.48
CA LEU A 82 24.58 -33.08 7.00
C LEU A 82 24.96 -32.12 8.12
N GLN A 83 24.00 -31.69 8.94
CA GLN A 83 24.27 -30.79 10.05
C GLN A 83 25.20 -31.43 11.09
N GLU A 84 25.03 -32.72 11.37
CA GLU A 84 25.95 -33.48 12.22
C GLU A 84 27.37 -33.54 11.63
N THR A 85 27.48 -33.82 10.33
CA THR A 85 28.78 -33.85 9.63
C THR A 85 29.49 -32.50 9.70
N LEU A 86 28.77 -31.40 9.53
CA LEU A 86 29.32 -30.05 9.60
C LEU A 86 29.65 -29.64 11.04
N ALA A 87 28.80 -29.99 12.01
CA ALA A 87 29.07 -29.79 13.43
C ALA A 87 30.39 -30.43 13.86
N ASN A 88 30.63 -31.67 13.43
CA ASN A 88 31.88 -32.39 13.68
C ASN A 88 33.08 -31.73 13.00
N LYS A 89 32.92 -31.24 11.76
CA LYS A 89 33.98 -30.58 11.01
C LYS A 89 34.37 -29.22 11.63
N ASP A 90 33.37 -28.41 11.95
CA ASP A 90 33.56 -27.03 12.40
C ASP A 90 33.66 -26.92 13.93
N ARG A 91 33.54 -28.05 14.64
CA ARG A 91 33.72 -28.22 16.08
C ARG A 91 32.76 -27.39 16.93
N TYR A 92 31.48 -27.41 16.55
CA TYR A 92 30.37 -26.90 17.36
C TYR A 92 29.44 -28.03 17.79
N LEU A 93 28.73 -27.84 18.90
CA LEU A 93 27.82 -28.83 19.46
C LEU A 93 26.37 -28.42 19.21
N ILE A 94 25.53 -29.39 18.87
CA ILE A 94 24.09 -29.21 18.76
C ILE A 94 23.46 -29.66 20.08
N SER A 95 22.60 -28.82 20.65
CA SER A 95 21.92 -29.15 21.91
C SER A 95 20.77 -30.11 21.65
N GLU A 96 21.00 -31.41 21.86
CA GLU A 96 19.99 -32.46 21.65
C GLU A 96 18.67 -32.18 22.39
N THR A 97 18.74 -31.68 23.62
CA THR A 97 17.57 -31.39 24.46
C THR A 97 16.72 -30.21 23.97
N LYS A 98 17.23 -29.42 23.03
CA LYS A 98 16.53 -28.26 22.45
C LYS A 98 15.99 -28.52 21.05
N ILE A 99 16.22 -29.71 20.49
CA ILE A 99 15.71 -30.07 19.18
C ILE A 99 14.23 -30.43 19.31
N ASN A 100 13.39 -29.72 18.55
CA ASN A 100 11.96 -29.99 18.47
C ASN A 100 11.60 -30.42 17.04
N PHE A 101 10.82 -31.49 16.93
CA PHE A 101 10.27 -31.95 15.67
C PHE A 101 8.80 -31.52 15.56
N GLY A 102 8.44 -30.94 14.42
CA GLY A 102 7.07 -30.55 14.10
C GLY A 102 6.70 -31.00 12.69
N ASN A 103 5.44 -31.35 12.50
CA ASN A 103 4.88 -31.61 11.17
C ASN A 103 3.81 -30.56 10.88
N ILE A 104 3.91 -29.92 9.71
CA ILE A 104 2.89 -28.98 9.24
C ILE A 104 1.95 -29.77 8.33
N VAL A 105 0.89 -30.30 8.93
CA VAL A 105 -0.21 -30.92 8.20
C VAL A 105 -1.25 -29.85 7.94
N ARG A 106 -1.69 -29.72 6.67
CA ARG A 106 -2.86 -28.89 6.36
C ARG A 106 -4.08 -29.53 6.99
N ASN A 107 -4.64 -28.89 7.98
CA ASN A 107 -5.89 -29.30 8.59
C ASN A 107 -6.84 -28.11 8.52
N ASN A 108 -7.72 -28.12 7.51
CA ASN A 108 -8.57 -27.00 7.08
C ASN A 108 -9.24 -26.23 8.23
N ASP A 109 -9.50 -26.88 9.36
CA ASP A 109 -10.16 -26.30 10.52
C ASP A 109 -9.20 -25.46 11.39
N ILE A 110 -7.94 -25.90 11.54
CA ILE A 110 -6.94 -25.23 12.39
C ILE A 110 -6.48 -23.92 11.75
N GLU A 111 -6.23 -23.90 10.43
CA GLU A 111 -5.79 -22.65 9.79
C GLU A 111 -6.86 -21.57 9.85
N LYS A 112 -8.14 -21.95 9.69
CA LYS A 112 -9.27 -21.03 9.85
C LYS A 112 -9.28 -20.43 11.26
N GLU A 113 -9.10 -21.25 12.29
CA GLU A 113 -9.07 -20.80 13.67
C GLU A 113 -7.88 -19.87 13.95
N ILE A 114 -6.70 -20.19 13.43
CA ILE A 114 -5.51 -19.33 13.54
C ILE A 114 -5.76 -17.98 12.86
N CYS A 115 -6.34 -17.96 11.66
CA CYS A 115 -6.67 -16.73 10.95
C CYS A 115 -7.61 -15.85 11.80
N ILE A 116 -8.69 -16.44 12.34
CA ILE A 116 -9.65 -15.73 13.18
C ILE A 116 -8.97 -15.16 14.43
N ARG A 117 -8.17 -15.96 15.13
CA ARG A 117 -7.43 -15.50 16.32
C ARG A 117 -6.47 -14.36 15.98
N GLN A 118 -5.73 -14.46 14.89
CA GLN A 118 -4.82 -13.39 14.45
C GLN A 118 -5.55 -12.11 14.08
N LEU A 119 -6.76 -12.19 13.51
CA LEU A 119 -7.58 -11.01 13.21
C LEU A 119 -8.16 -10.35 14.47
N ILE A 120 -8.56 -11.15 15.47
CA ILE A 120 -9.14 -10.63 16.72
C ILE A 120 -8.06 -10.03 17.63
N LEU A 121 -6.88 -10.65 17.71
CA LEU A 121 -5.85 -10.27 18.68
C LEU A 121 -4.99 -9.08 18.22
N ASN A 122 -4.88 -8.84 16.92
CA ASN A 122 -4.05 -7.77 16.40
C ASN A 122 -4.89 -6.48 16.23
N ASP A 123 -4.39 -5.38 16.80
CA ASP A 123 -4.96 -4.05 16.58
C ASP A 123 -4.69 -3.55 15.15
N ILE A 124 -5.52 -2.63 14.64
CA ILE A 124 -5.49 -2.07 13.27
C ILE A 124 -4.11 -1.49 12.91
N THR A 125 -3.32 -1.05 13.89
CA THR A 125 -1.96 -0.53 13.66
C THR A 125 -0.88 -1.61 13.53
N SER A 126 -1.21 -2.88 13.77
CA SER A 126 -0.26 -3.98 13.74
C SER A 126 0.17 -4.32 12.30
N ARG A 127 1.46 -4.61 12.11
CA ARG A 127 2.03 -5.00 10.81
C ARG A 127 1.73 -6.46 10.46
N SER A 128 0.67 -7.03 11.02
CA SER A 128 0.27 -8.41 10.75
C SER A 128 -0.14 -8.57 9.30
N TRP A 129 0.30 -9.67 8.68
CA TRP A 129 -0.11 -10.02 7.32
C TRP A 129 -1.64 -10.13 7.20
N PHE A 130 -2.34 -10.59 8.25
CA PHE A 130 -3.79 -10.73 8.25
C PHE A 130 -4.53 -9.39 8.21
N ILE A 131 -4.00 -8.38 8.90
CA ILE A 131 -4.56 -7.02 8.84
C ILE A 131 -4.32 -6.42 7.46
N TYR A 132 -3.12 -6.59 6.90
CA TYR A 132 -2.82 -6.14 5.55
C TYR A 132 -3.78 -6.75 4.51
N VAL A 133 -4.10 -8.05 4.64
CA VAL A 133 -5.11 -8.70 3.79
C VAL A 133 -6.49 -8.08 4.01
N ASN A 134 -6.90 -7.84 5.26
CA ASN A 134 -8.17 -7.20 5.58
C ASN A 134 -8.29 -5.78 5.01
N ASP A 135 -7.20 -5.00 5.04
CA ASP A 135 -7.13 -3.67 4.44
C ASP A 135 -7.26 -3.72 2.92
N ILE A 136 -6.64 -4.71 2.26
CA ILE A 136 -6.81 -4.94 0.82
C ILE A 136 -8.26 -5.29 0.50
N LEU A 137 -8.89 -6.17 1.30
CA LEU A 137 -10.29 -6.53 1.10
C LEU A 137 -11.18 -5.28 1.19
N SER A 138 -10.92 -4.44 2.18
CA SER A 138 -11.63 -3.17 2.37
C SER A 138 -11.38 -2.17 1.24
N LEU A 139 -10.15 -2.06 0.74
CA LEU A 139 -9.76 -1.14 -0.34
C LEU A 139 -10.52 -1.38 -1.65
N TYR A 140 -10.95 -2.62 -1.89
CA TYR A 140 -11.62 -3.04 -3.11
C TYR A 140 -13.09 -3.45 -2.90
N ASP A 141 -13.69 -3.07 -1.77
CA ASP A 141 -15.07 -3.39 -1.39
C ASP A 141 -15.40 -4.89 -1.50
N PHE A 142 -14.50 -5.74 -1.01
CA PHE A 142 -14.77 -7.15 -0.82
C PHE A 142 -15.61 -7.40 0.43
N GLU A 143 -16.21 -8.59 0.52
CA GLU A 143 -16.85 -9.08 1.75
C GLU A 143 -15.84 -9.12 2.89
N SER A 144 -16.34 -9.06 4.13
CA SER A 144 -15.46 -9.08 5.29
C SER A 144 -14.63 -10.36 5.28
N ILE A 145 -13.42 -10.28 5.83
CA ILE A 145 -12.55 -11.46 5.91
C ILE A 145 -13.22 -12.62 6.69
N PHE A 146 -14.12 -12.31 7.63
CA PHE A 146 -14.91 -13.29 8.36
C PHE A 146 -15.91 -14.02 7.46
N ASP A 147 -16.55 -13.32 6.54
CA ASP A 147 -17.48 -13.92 5.56
C ASP A 147 -16.73 -14.82 4.58
N VAL A 148 -15.57 -14.35 4.08
CA VAL A 148 -14.69 -15.14 3.21
C VAL A 148 -14.20 -16.42 3.89
N LEU A 149 -13.90 -16.35 5.20
CA LEU A 149 -13.50 -17.52 5.99
C LEU A 149 -14.68 -18.46 6.31
N ASN A 150 -15.92 -17.96 6.29
CA ASN A 150 -17.12 -18.77 6.50
C ASN A 150 -17.52 -19.55 5.26
N SER A 151 -17.36 -18.98 4.07
CA SER A 151 -17.59 -19.67 2.79
C SER A 151 -16.34 -19.60 1.92
N ILE A 152 -15.42 -20.56 2.11
CA ILE A 152 -14.17 -20.60 1.35
C ILE A 152 -14.49 -20.85 -0.13
N PRO A 153 -14.27 -19.87 -1.01
CA PRO A 153 -14.56 -20.02 -2.43
C PRO A 153 -13.51 -20.91 -3.08
N ASN A 154 -13.92 -21.69 -4.09
CA ASN A 154 -12.98 -22.43 -4.93
C ASN A 154 -11.94 -21.47 -5.54
N ARG A 155 -10.67 -21.93 -5.64
CA ARG A 155 -9.53 -21.14 -6.11
C ARG A 155 -9.79 -20.40 -7.42
N GLU A 156 -10.43 -21.07 -8.38
CA GLU A 156 -10.72 -20.49 -9.69
C GLU A 156 -11.83 -19.42 -9.62
N SER A 157 -12.92 -19.75 -8.92
CA SER A 157 -14.01 -18.80 -8.66
C SER A 157 -13.53 -17.56 -7.92
N TRP A 158 -12.69 -17.73 -6.89
CA TRP A 158 -12.09 -16.64 -6.14
C TRP A 158 -11.20 -15.76 -7.03
N LYS A 159 -10.34 -16.36 -7.84
CA LYS A 159 -9.46 -15.63 -8.76
C LYS A 159 -10.26 -14.78 -9.74
N ASN A 160 -11.36 -15.32 -10.29
CA ASN A 160 -12.24 -14.60 -11.20
C ASN A 160 -13.00 -13.48 -10.48
N TYR A 161 -13.48 -13.73 -9.27
CA TYR A 161 -14.15 -12.74 -8.44
C TYR A 161 -13.22 -11.56 -8.10
N VAL A 162 -12.00 -11.86 -7.65
CA VAL A 162 -10.98 -10.85 -7.32
C VAL A 162 -10.65 -9.99 -8.54
N LYS A 163 -10.38 -10.61 -9.70
CA LYS A 163 -10.11 -9.88 -10.94
C LYS A 163 -11.24 -8.92 -11.30
N LYS A 164 -12.49 -9.42 -11.29
CA LYS A 164 -13.67 -8.64 -11.65
C LYS A 164 -13.88 -7.44 -10.72
N ARG A 165 -13.70 -7.63 -9.41
CA ARG A 165 -13.82 -6.55 -8.41
C ARG A 165 -12.75 -5.49 -8.60
N ILE A 166 -11.48 -5.89 -8.71
CA ILE A 166 -10.36 -4.97 -8.95
C ILE A 166 -10.58 -4.18 -10.25
N GLU A 167 -10.96 -4.85 -11.33
CA GLU A 167 -11.24 -4.21 -12.61
C GLU A 167 -12.36 -3.18 -12.48
N THR A 168 -13.44 -3.51 -11.76
CA THR A 168 -14.56 -2.58 -11.53
C THR A 168 -14.13 -1.32 -10.77
N VAL A 169 -13.39 -1.48 -9.67
CA VAL A 169 -12.90 -0.36 -8.85
C VAL A 169 -11.96 0.54 -9.65
N TRP A 170 -11.01 -0.04 -10.38
CA TRP A 170 -10.09 0.75 -11.22
C TRP A 170 -10.80 1.41 -12.39
N ARG A 171 -11.80 0.76 -13.00
CA ARG A 171 -12.62 1.36 -14.05
C ARG A 171 -13.33 2.61 -13.53
N GLN A 172 -13.93 2.54 -12.35
CA GLN A 172 -14.57 3.69 -11.70
C GLN A 172 -13.57 4.80 -11.37
N LYS A 173 -12.40 4.48 -10.79
CA LYS A 173 -11.35 5.46 -10.51
C LYS A 173 -10.85 6.17 -11.77
N ILE A 174 -10.59 5.41 -12.83
CA ILE A 174 -10.17 5.95 -14.13
C ILE A 174 -11.26 6.86 -14.71
N MET A 175 -12.54 6.50 -14.59
CA MET A 175 -13.65 7.34 -15.04
C MET A 175 -13.69 8.68 -14.32
N ILE A 176 -13.64 8.69 -12.99
CA ILE A 176 -13.60 9.92 -12.20
C ILE A 176 -12.39 10.78 -12.58
N MET A 177 -11.23 10.15 -12.80
CA MET A 177 -10.02 10.85 -13.25
C MET A 177 -10.16 11.41 -14.67
N ALA A 178 -10.84 10.70 -15.57
CA ALA A 178 -11.07 11.13 -16.95
C ALA A 178 -12.04 12.31 -17.00
N GLU A 179 -13.14 12.27 -16.23
CA GLU A 179 -14.11 13.37 -16.12
C GLU A 179 -13.47 14.67 -15.60
N ARG A 180 -12.51 14.54 -14.67
CA ARG A 180 -11.75 15.69 -14.14
C ARG A 180 -10.79 16.31 -15.15
N LYS A 181 -10.45 15.62 -16.24
CA LYS A 181 -9.51 16.11 -17.25
C LYS A 181 -10.26 16.71 -18.44
N SER A 182 -10.16 18.03 -18.59
CA SER A 182 -10.78 18.78 -19.70
C SER A 182 -10.36 18.28 -21.09
N THR A 183 -9.13 17.75 -21.21
CA THR A 183 -8.62 17.12 -22.44
C THR A 183 -9.36 15.82 -22.77
N LEU A 184 -9.86 15.07 -21.80
CA LEU A 184 -10.54 13.80 -22.06
C LEU A 184 -12.05 13.94 -22.22
N ARG A 185 -12.57 15.18 -22.27
CA ARG A 185 -14.02 15.47 -22.32
C ARG A 185 -14.74 14.81 -23.50
N LEU A 186 -14.09 14.69 -24.66
CA LEU A 186 -14.70 14.12 -25.87
C LEU A 186 -14.44 12.61 -26.01
N LEU A 187 -13.59 12.05 -25.16
CA LEU A 187 -13.50 10.62 -24.98
C LEU A 187 -14.63 10.20 -24.05
N HIS A 188 -15.52 9.32 -24.50
CA HIS A 188 -16.48 8.66 -23.62
C HIS A 188 -15.82 7.41 -23.02
N PRO A 189 -15.27 7.47 -21.79
CA PRO A 189 -14.59 6.32 -21.18
C PRO A 189 -15.53 5.10 -20.97
N MET A 190 -16.85 5.31 -20.94
CA MET A 190 -17.84 4.23 -20.82
C MET A 190 -17.85 3.26 -22.00
N SER A 191 -17.53 3.73 -23.21
CA SER A 191 -17.49 2.90 -24.42
C SER A 191 -16.14 2.23 -24.66
N MET A 192 -15.17 2.40 -23.76
CA MET A 192 -13.84 1.81 -23.88
C MET A 192 -13.72 0.58 -22.99
N ASN A 193 -13.18 -0.50 -23.56
CA ASN A 193 -12.77 -1.67 -22.81
C ASN A 193 -11.29 -1.55 -22.47
N CYS A 194 -10.95 -1.65 -21.18
CA CYS A 194 -9.56 -1.64 -20.74
C CYS A 194 -8.79 -2.79 -21.42
N GLY A 195 -7.58 -2.50 -21.91
CA GLY A 195 -6.75 -3.49 -22.63
C GLY A 195 -7.09 -3.68 -24.11
N THR A 196 -8.14 -3.04 -24.63
CA THR A 196 -8.44 -3.04 -26.07
C THR A 196 -7.90 -1.80 -26.75
N VAL A 197 -7.44 -1.97 -27.99
CA VAL A 197 -7.02 -0.86 -28.83
C VAL A 197 -8.25 -0.03 -29.21
N HIS A 198 -8.18 1.29 -29.01
CA HIS A 198 -9.29 2.17 -29.36
C HIS A 198 -9.63 2.11 -30.85
N ASN A 199 -10.91 2.25 -31.22
CA ASN A 199 -11.40 2.15 -32.61
C ASN A 199 -10.66 3.03 -33.62
N ILE A 200 -10.07 4.14 -33.18
CA ILE A 200 -9.20 4.96 -34.03
C ILE A 200 -8.05 4.11 -34.58
N TRP A 201 -7.37 3.39 -33.70
CA TRP A 201 -6.14 2.65 -33.99
C TRP A 201 -6.44 1.24 -34.48
N ALA A 202 -7.54 0.62 -34.04
CA ALA A 202 -7.92 -0.73 -34.46
C ALA A 202 -8.19 -0.83 -35.98
N ASN A 203 -8.68 0.25 -36.60
CA ASN A 203 -9.01 0.30 -38.03
C ASN A 203 -7.98 1.10 -38.85
N THR A 204 -6.78 1.34 -38.32
CA THR A 204 -5.74 2.12 -39.01
C THR A 204 -4.87 1.20 -39.86
N GLY A 205 -4.77 1.50 -41.16
CA GLY A 205 -3.80 0.84 -42.06
C GLY A 205 -2.35 1.16 -41.66
N LEU A 206 -1.41 0.30 -42.07
CA LEU A 206 0.03 0.48 -41.79
C LEU A 206 0.69 1.60 -42.62
N ASP A 207 -0.06 2.27 -43.49
CA ASP A 207 0.43 3.36 -44.32
C ASP A 207 0.58 4.67 -43.52
N SER A 208 1.59 5.47 -43.89
CA SER A 208 1.94 6.72 -43.20
C SER A 208 0.77 7.72 -43.16
N ILE A 209 -0.10 7.72 -44.18
CA ILE A 209 -1.24 8.62 -44.30
C ILE A 209 -2.35 8.22 -43.32
N SER A 210 -2.68 6.93 -43.22
CA SER A 210 -3.65 6.42 -42.26
C SER A 210 -3.19 6.63 -40.82
N ILE A 211 -1.91 6.41 -40.53
CA ILE A 211 -1.32 6.68 -39.20
C ILE A 211 -1.42 8.18 -38.86
N MET A 212 -1.17 9.06 -39.83
CA MET A 212 -1.31 10.51 -39.62
C MET A 212 -2.77 10.91 -39.36
N LYS A 213 -3.73 10.35 -40.12
CA LYS A 213 -5.17 10.59 -39.91
C LYS A 213 -5.64 10.09 -38.54
N ALA A 214 -5.16 8.93 -38.11
CA ALA A 214 -5.46 8.37 -36.79
C ALA A 214 -4.93 9.26 -35.66
N ASN A 215 -3.69 9.76 -35.79
CA ASN A 215 -3.12 10.74 -34.86
C ASN A 215 -3.96 12.02 -34.76
N VAL A 216 -4.41 12.58 -35.89
CA VAL A 216 -5.26 13.78 -35.89
C VAL A 216 -6.60 13.50 -35.20
N LYS A 217 -7.24 12.35 -35.46
CA LYS A 217 -8.48 11.93 -34.78
C LYS A 217 -8.28 11.79 -33.27
N ALA A 218 -7.16 11.20 -32.83
CA ALA A 218 -6.84 11.08 -31.42
C ALA A 218 -6.64 12.46 -30.76
N ARG A 219 -5.95 13.39 -31.43
CA ARG A 219 -5.76 14.77 -30.93
C ARG A 219 -7.07 15.58 -30.87
N LEU A 220 -8.02 15.32 -31.77
CA LEU A 220 -9.36 15.92 -31.72
C LEU A 220 -10.15 15.41 -30.51
N LEU A 221 -10.16 14.10 -30.26
CA LEU A 221 -10.86 13.50 -29.12
C LEU A 221 -10.24 13.86 -27.76
N THR A 222 -8.94 14.11 -27.73
CA THR A 222 -8.24 14.57 -26.53
C THR A 222 -8.28 16.10 -26.35
N GLY A 223 -9.03 16.82 -27.19
CA GLY A 223 -9.16 18.28 -27.09
C GLY A 223 -7.84 19.04 -27.28
N VAL A 224 -6.76 18.37 -27.67
CA VAL A 224 -5.42 18.95 -27.91
C VAL A 224 -5.36 19.60 -29.30
N TYR A 225 -6.32 19.30 -30.18
CA TYR A 225 -6.47 19.94 -31.48
C TYR A 225 -7.69 20.87 -31.48
N THR A 226 -7.46 22.15 -31.21
CA THR A 226 -8.49 23.20 -31.34
C THR A 226 -8.69 23.51 -32.83
N LEU A 227 -9.77 23.02 -33.42
CA LEU A 227 -10.22 23.46 -34.75
C LEU A 227 -10.49 24.97 -34.70
N LYS A 228 -10.10 25.71 -35.75
CA LYS A 228 -10.29 27.17 -35.82
C LYS A 228 -11.75 27.60 -35.58
N SER A 229 -12.75 26.76 -35.89
CA SER A 229 -14.15 27.04 -35.55
C SER A 229 -14.50 26.84 -34.07
N ALA A 230 -13.88 25.87 -33.39
CA ALA A 230 -14.07 25.64 -31.96
C ALA A 230 -13.53 26.80 -31.11
N VAL A 231 -12.50 27.52 -31.61
CA VAL A 231 -12.04 28.78 -31.02
C VAL A 231 -13.13 29.84 -31.10
N VAL A 232 -13.85 29.94 -32.23
CA VAL A 232 -14.96 30.89 -32.39
C VAL A 232 -16.11 30.55 -31.44
N ASP A 233 -16.46 29.26 -31.31
CA ASP A 233 -17.54 28.84 -30.39
C ASP A 233 -17.15 28.98 -28.91
N LEU A 234 -15.91 28.68 -28.53
CA LEU A 234 -15.40 28.92 -27.18
C LEU A 234 -15.35 30.42 -26.84
N ILE A 235 -14.96 31.27 -27.80
CA ILE A 235 -15.03 32.73 -27.64
C ILE A 235 -16.49 33.17 -27.51
N ARG A 236 -17.41 32.61 -28.29
CA ARG A 236 -18.84 32.93 -28.25
C ARG A 236 -19.50 32.54 -26.92
N ILE A 237 -19.14 31.36 -26.38
CA ILE A 237 -19.60 30.86 -25.07
C ILE A 237 -19.01 31.69 -23.93
N LYS A 238 -17.70 32.02 -23.97
CA LYS A 238 -17.10 32.90 -22.95
C LYS A 238 -17.70 34.29 -22.99
N LYS A 239 -17.95 34.84 -24.18
CA LYS A 239 -18.56 36.17 -24.36
C LYS A 239 -20.00 36.19 -23.85
N SER A 240 -20.79 35.14 -24.06
CA SER A 240 -22.16 35.07 -23.54
C SER A 240 -22.21 34.88 -22.01
N SER A 241 -21.27 34.13 -21.44
CA SER A 241 -21.12 34.00 -19.98
C SER A 241 -20.73 35.32 -19.31
N LEU A 242 -19.77 36.05 -19.90
CA LEU A 242 -19.39 37.38 -19.43
C LEU A 242 -20.53 38.39 -19.59
N LEU A 243 -21.29 38.35 -20.70
CA LEU A 243 -22.46 39.21 -20.90
C LEU A 243 -23.54 38.96 -19.84
N LYS A 244 -23.77 37.70 -19.46
CA LYS A 244 -24.71 37.34 -18.38
C LYS A 244 -24.24 37.88 -17.02
N GLN A 245 -22.95 37.81 -16.73
CA GLN A 245 -22.38 38.36 -15.49
C GLN A 245 -22.47 39.89 -15.46
N VAL A 246 -22.16 40.57 -16.56
CA VAL A 246 -22.28 42.03 -16.68
C VAL A 246 -23.75 42.47 -16.53
N ASN A 247 -24.69 41.78 -17.18
CA ASN A 247 -26.11 42.09 -17.05
C ASN A 247 -26.65 41.85 -15.63
N ALA A 248 -26.13 40.84 -14.91
CA ALA A 248 -26.47 40.61 -13.51
C ALA A 248 -25.96 41.74 -12.61
N ILE A 249 -24.73 42.22 -12.85
CA ILE A 249 -24.17 43.37 -12.13
C ILE A 249 -24.97 44.66 -12.43
N GLU A 250 -25.38 44.86 -13.69
CA GLU A 250 -26.24 46.00 -14.04
C GLU A 250 -27.64 45.93 -13.41
N SER A 251 -28.24 44.74 -13.30
CA SER A 251 -29.52 44.58 -12.61
C SER A 251 -29.39 44.86 -11.12
N ASP A 252 -28.30 44.43 -10.49
CA ASP A 252 -28.02 44.71 -9.08
C ASP A 252 -27.79 46.20 -8.85
N PHE A 253 -27.08 46.89 -9.75
CA PHE A 253 -26.90 48.34 -9.69
C PHE A 253 -28.21 49.12 -9.84
N ARG A 254 -29.13 48.66 -10.70
CA ARG A 254 -30.47 49.27 -10.85
C ARG A 254 -31.34 49.04 -9.61
N TYR A 255 -31.25 47.86 -9.00
CA TYR A 255 -31.95 47.54 -7.76
C TYR A 255 -31.45 48.41 -6.59
N VAL A 256 -30.14 48.61 -6.47
CA VAL A 256 -29.56 49.51 -5.46
C VAL A 256 -30.00 50.97 -5.70
N LYS A 257 -30.06 51.43 -6.96
CA LYS A 257 -30.58 52.77 -7.27
C LYS A 257 -32.05 52.96 -6.89
N SER A 258 -32.90 51.94 -7.07
CA SER A 258 -34.32 52.02 -6.69
C SER A 258 -34.56 51.89 -5.18
N THR A 259 -33.66 51.22 -4.44
CA THR A 259 -33.72 51.19 -2.97
C THR A 259 -33.19 52.48 -2.35
N SER A 260 -32.15 53.10 -2.93
CA SER A 260 -31.63 54.40 -2.47
C SER A 260 -32.61 55.56 -2.69
N SER A 261 -33.55 55.46 -3.63
CA SER A 261 -34.64 56.43 -3.79
C SER A 261 -35.82 56.23 -2.83
N ASN A 262 -35.88 55.10 -2.11
CA ASN A 262 -36.97 54.75 -1.20
C ASN A 262 -36.58 54.77 0.29
N ILE A 263 -35.35 55.13 0.64
CA ILE A 263 -34.89 55.30 2.03
C ILE A 263 -34.58 56.78 2.24
N ASN A 264 -35.63 57.60 2.30
CA ASN A 264 -35.55 58.95 2.86
C ASN A 264 -36.96 59.44 3.19
N THR A 265 -37.50 58.95 4.31
CA THR A 265 -38.44 59.64 5.23
C THR A 265 -38.99 58.57 6.16
N ASP A 266 -38.45 58.54 7.38
CA ASP A 266 -39.18 58.34 8.65
C ASP A 266 -38.24 57.72 9.68
N TYR A 267 -38.40 58.18 10.92
CA TYR A 267 -37.71 57.76 12.14
C TYR A 267 -36.34 58.40 12.44
N LEU A 268 -36.33 59.72 12.73
CA LEU A 268 -35.47 60.31 13.76
C LEU A 268 -36.11 61.57 14.35
N THR A 269 -37.10 61.41 15.24
CA THR A 269 -37.37 62.35 16.33
C THR A 269 -37.69 61.56 17.60
N HIS A 270 -36.73 61.50 18.52
CA HIS A 270 -36.89 61.59 19.98
C HIS A 270 -35.76 60.87 20.73
N GLY A 271 -35.19 61.58 21.70
CA GLY A 271 -34.77 60.96 22.95
C GLY A 271 -33.27 61.01 23.25
N GLU A 272 -32.84 62.14 23.81
CA GLU A 272 -31.65 62.25 24.65
C GLU A 272 -31.63 61.17 25.76
N ASN A 273 -30.46 60.58 26.06
CA ASN A 273 -29.86 60.73 27.39
C ASN A 273 -28.50 60.04 27.56
N ARG A 274 -27.77 60.62 28.51
CA ARG A 274 -26.35 60.50 28.89
C ARG A 274 -25.96 59.13 29.46
N GLY A 275 -24.66 58.78 29.41
CA GLY A 275 -24.12 57.72 30.26
C GLY A 275 -22.69 57.25 29.97
N HIS A 276 -21.70 58.02 30.43
CA HIS A 276 -20.41 57.63 31.01
C HIS A 276 -19.76 56.23 30.78
N LEU A 277 -18.43 56.30 30.51
CA LEU A 277 -17.34 55.45 31.07
C LEU A 277 -17.37 53.95 30.64
N LYS A 278 -16.34 53.34 30.04
CA LYS A 278 -14.95 53.23 30.50
C LYS A 278 -14.11 52.48 29.45
N ARG A 279 -12.82 52.85 29.39
CA ARG A 279 -11.72 52.06 28.81
C ARG A 279 -11.54 50.73 29.56
N ASN A 280 -11.11 49.70 28.83
CA ASN A 280 -10.15 48.62 29.16
C ASN A 280 -10.32 47.59 28.03
N GLY A 281 -9.40 47.36 27.08
CA GLY A 281 -7.98 47.11 27.28
C GLY A 281 -7.81 45.70 27.85
N ILE A 282 -7.51 44.72 26.99
CA ILE A 282 -6.54 43.63 27.22
C ILE A 282 -6.36 42.86 25.91
N CYS A 283 -5.13 42.94 25.43
CA CYS A 283 -4.48 42.09 24.45
C CYS A 283 -4.09 40.77 25.11
N LEU A 284 -3.94 39.69 24.33
CA LEU A 284 -2.74 38.84 24.27
C LEU A 284 -3.10 37.44 23.78
N THR A 285 -2.62 37.12 22.59
CA THR A 285 -2.21 35.77 22.13
C THR A 285 -1.00 35.29 22.95
N PRO A 286 -0.60 34.00 22.95
CA PRO A 286 -0.68 32.99 21.88
C PRO A 286 -1.92 32.10 21.93
#